data_AF-A0ABD6AYW1-F1
#
_entry.id   AF-A0ABD6AYW1-F1
#
_cell.length_a   1.000
_cell.length_b   1.000
_cell.length_c   1.000
_cell.angle_alpha   90.00
_cell.angle_beta   90.00
_cell.angle_gamma   90.00
#
_symmetry.space_group_name_H-M   'P 1'
#
loop_
_entity.id
_entity.type
_entity.pdbx_description
1 polymer ?
#
loop_
_entity_poly.entity_id
_entity_poly.type
_entity_poly.pdbx_seq_one_letter_code
_entity_poly.pdbx_strand_id
1 'polypeptide(L)'
;MSDDAPPFGVRLAQLLASELVARTDGPLARLELVDVADSDALDPDELGELAYGVVLHESVAADEETESKGDGTGERTRLADVYAHDDRARVEFRAGVDAVAAAAQDADLRVRPKAVDPPRTLVFVEDGGEVKRVLAAVHAAVEASDDAAHD
;
A
#
# COMPACT_ATOMS: atom_id res chain seq x y z
N MET A 1 -10.01 20.72 -26.05
CA MET A 1 -9.99 20.09 -24.72
C MET A 1 -8.76 19.22 -24.74
N SER A 2 -7.71 19.61 -24.00
CA SER A 2 -6.49 18.81 -23.96
C SER A 2 -6.81 17.48 -23.29
N ASP A 3 -6.40 16.39 -23.92
CA ASP A 3 -6.39 15.03 -23.36
C ASP A 3 -5.24 14.93 -22.33
N ASP A 4 -5.22 15.87 -21.38
CA ASP A 4 -4.17 16.06 -20.35
C ASP A 4 -4.57 15.38 -19.02
N ALA A 5 -5.54 14.48 -19.13
CA ALA A 5 -6.06 13.72 -18.02
C ALA A 5 -5.12 12.53 -17.77
N PRO A 6 -4.52 12.38 -16.57
CA PRO A 6 -3.72 11.20 -16.30
C PRO A 6 -4.58 9.93 -16.45
N PRO A 7 -3.97 8.79 -16.85
CA PRO A 7 -4.67 7.52 -16.96
C PRO A 7 -5.47 7.20 -15.70
N PHE A 8 -6.57 6.48 -15.85
CA PHE A 8 -7.51 6.29 -14.75
C PHE A 8 -6.86 5.54 -13.57
N GLY A 9 -5.99 4.56 -13.85
CA GLY A 9 -5.23 3.89 -12.79
C GLY A 9 -4.24 4.79 -12.05
N VAL A 10 -3.64 5.79 -12.71
CA VAL A 10 -2.80 6.80 -12.04
C VAL A 10 -3.62 7.60 -11.03
N ARG A 11 -4.83 8.01 -11.40
CA ARG A 11 -5.74 8.73 -10.49
C ARG A 11 -6.15 7.89 -9.29
N LEU A 12 -6.42 6.59 -9.49
CA LEU A 12 -6.74 5.68 -8.39
C LEU A 12 -5.55 5.47 -7.45
N ALA A 13 -4.33 5.35 -7.99
CA ALA A 13 -3.12 5.30 -7.19
C ALA A 13 -2.90 6.59 -6.38
N GLN A 14 -3.12 7.77 -6.98
CA GLN A 14 -3.03 9.05 -6.27
C GLN A 14 -4.09 9.20 -5.17
N LEU A 15 -5.33 8.77 -5.43
CA LEU A 15 -6.38 8.75 -4.42
C LEU A 15 -6.02 7.83 -3.26
N LEU A 16 -5.49 6.63 -3.55
CA LEU A 16 -5.02 5.71 -2.52
C LEU A 16 -3.84 6.28 -1.73
N ALA A 17 -2.85 6.89 -2.39
CA ALA A 17 -1.75 7.56 -1.72
C ALA A 17 -2.25 8.63 -0.74
N SER A 18 -3.22 9.43 -1.18
CA SER A 18 -3.84 10.46 -0.34
C SER A 18 -4.54 9.87 0.87
N GLU A 19 -5.26 8.74 0.70
CA GLU A 19 -5.90 8.06 1.82
C GLU A 19 -4.91 7.51 2.83
N LEU A 20 -3.81 6.91 2.38
CA LEU A 20 -2.78 6.33 3.24
C LEU A 20 -2.05 7.42 4.04
N VAL A 21 -1.65 8.52 3.36
CA VAL A 21 -0.91 9.63 4.00
C VAL A 21 -1.80 10.48 4.90
N ALA A 22 -3.10 10.57 4.61
CA ALA A 22 -4.03 11.32 5.46
C ALA A 22 -4.32 10.64 6.81
N ARG A 23 -3.89 9.39 7.03
CA ARG A 23 -4.09 8.69 8.30
C ARG A 23 -3.00 9.11 9.29
N THR A 24 -3.38 9.94 10.24
CA THR A 24 -2.50 10.40 11.33
C THR A 24 -2.70 9.64 12.63
N ASP A 25 -3.69 8.73 12.69
CA ASP A 25 -4.12 8.04 13.90
C ASP A 25 -4.23 6.54 13.68
N GLY A 26 -4.04 5.78 14.76
CA GLY A 26 -4.16 4.32 14.77
C GLY A 26 -3.02 3.59 14.03
N PRO A 27 -3.20 2.29 13.73
CA PRO A 27 -2.13 1.45 13.17
C PRO A 27 -1.56 1.95 11.84
N LEU A 28 -2.38 2.61 11.02
CA LEU A 28 -1.97 3.12 9.70
C LEU A 28 -1.11 4.39 9.77
N ALA A 29 -1.07 5.08 10.91
CA ALA A 29 -0.22 6.27 11.09
C ALA A 29 1.28 5.97 10.97
N ARG A 30 1.65 4.69 11.03
CA ARG A 30 3.02 4.19 10.87
C ARG A 30 3.42 3.95 9.41
N LEU A 31 2.51 4.17 8.46
CA LEU A 31 2.79 3.93 7.05
C LEU A 31 3.54 5.12 6.42
N GLU A 32 4.53 4.80 5.60
CA GLU A 32 5.23 5.75 4.75
C GLU A 32 5.16 5.28 3.29
N LEU A 33 5.04 6.23 2.36
CA LEU A 33 5.20 5.96 0.94
C LEU A 33 6.65 6.17 0.55
N VAL A 34 7.23 5.19 -0.14
CA VAL A 34 8.63 5.20 -0.62
C VAL A 34 8.67 4.95 -2.12
N ASP A 35 9.81 5.21 -2.76
CA ASP A 35 9.97 5.02 -4.22
C ASP A 35 8.86 5.69 -5.04
N VAL A 36 8.38 6.85 -4.59
CA VAL A 36 7.24 7.55 -5.19
C VAL A 36 7.63 8.10 -6.55
N ALA A 37 7.01 7.57 -7.59
CA ALA A 37 7.16 8.04 -8.96
C ALA A 37 6.42 9.37 -9.16
N ASP A 38 6.96 10.21 -10.06
CA ASP A 38 6.25 11.39 -10.54
C ASP A 38 5.05 10.94 -11.37
N SER A 39 3.85 11.35 -10.97
CA SER A 39 2.61 10.92 -11.64
C SER A 39 2.49 11.41 -13.08
N ASP A 40 3.14 12.52 -13.42
CA ASP A 40 3.15 13.03 -14.80
C ASP A 40 4.15 12.27 -15.68
N ALA A 41 5.06 11.50 -15.07
CA ALA A 41 6.04 10.67 -15.75
C ALA A 41 5.63 9.20 -15.88
N LEU A 42 4.53 8.78 -15.22
CA LEU A 42 4.00 7.42 -15.32
C LEU A 42 3.39 7.18 -16.70
N ASP A 43 3.83 6.11 -17.35
CA ASP A 43 3.32 5.58 -18.63
C ASP A 43 2.82 4.14 -18.41
N PRO A 44 1.69 3.98 -17.68
CA PRO A 44 1.21 2.67 -17.27
C PRO A 44 0.71 1.86 -18.46
N ASP A 45 1.01 0.56 -18.44
CA ASP A 45 0.57 -0.40 -19.46
C ASP A 45 -0.17 -1.61 -18.84
N GLU A 46 -0.35 -2.67 -19.62
CA GLU A 46 -0.99 -3.91 -19.18
C GLU A 46 -0.26 -4.58 -18.00
N LEU A 47 1.07 -4.42 -17.89
CA LEU A 47 1.89 -4.94 -16.79
C LEU A 47 1.88 -4.03 -15.57
N GLY A 48 1.64 -2.74 -15.82
CA GLY A 48 1.54 -1.66 -14.86
C GLY A 48 2.91 -1.12 -14.47
N GLU A 49 2.98 0.18 -14.20
CA GLU A 49 4.18 0.86 -13.75
C GLU A 49 4.14 1.09 -12.24
N LEU A 50 5.28 0.94 -11.56
CA LEU A 50 5.37 1.16 -10.12
C LEU A 50 5.10 2.64 -9.81
N ALA A 51 4.01 2.90 -9.08
CA ALA A 51 3.69 4.24 -8.61
C ALA A 51 4.42 4.55 -7.31
N TYR A 52 4.38 3.64 -6.34
CA TYR A 52 5.06 3.79 -5.05
C TYR A 52 5.08 2.48 -4.26
N GLY A 53 5.98 2.40 -3.29
CA GLY A 53 6.00 1.42 -2.22
C GLY A 53 5.28 1.90 -0.97
N VAL A 54 4.74 0.96 -0.20
CA VAL A 54 4.17 1.21 1.14
C VAL A 54 5.02 0.45 2.16
N VAL A 55 5.63 1.18 3.09
CA VAL A 55 6.41 0.61 4.19
C VAL A 55 5.73 0.89 5.53
N LEU A 56 5.84 -0.06 6.45
CA LEU A 56 5.46 0.08 7.85
C LEU A 56 6.72 0.42 8.65
N HIS A 57 6.65 1.49 9.44
CA HIS A 57 7.65 1.76 10.47
C HIS A 57 7.35 0.90 11.69
N GLU A 58 8.35 0.12 12.13
CA GLU A 58 8.25 -0.50 13.44
C GLU A 58 8.22 0.57 14.52
N SER A 59 7.25 0.46 15.44
CA SER A 59 7.25 1.34 16.61
C SER A 59 8.41 0.92 17.49
N VAL A 60 9.41 1.78 17.64
CA VAL A 60 10.32 1.65 18.78
C VAL A 60 9.43 1.79 20.02
N ALA A 61 9.30 0.72 20.80
CA ALA A 61 8.60 0.79 22.07
C ALA A 61 9.11 2.03 22.81
N ALA A 62 8.20 2.92 23.19
CA ALA A 62 8.53 4.17 23.84
C ALA A 62 9.00 3.90 25.28
N ASP A 63 10.17 3.29 25.42
CA ASP A 63 10.96 3.34 26.64
C ASP A 63 11.77 4.63 26.61
N GLU A 64 11.21 5.62 27.31
CA GLU A 64 11.84 6.77 27.98
C GLU A 64 12.81 7.65 27.16
N GLU A 65 12.37 8.91 27.01
CA GLU A 65 13.20 10.12 26.91
C GLU A 65 14.46 10.00 26.04
N THR A 66 14.29 10.06 24.73
CA THR A 66 15.35 10.56 23.86
C THR A 66 14.76 11.49 22.82
N GLU A 67 14.81 12.78 23.12
CA GLU A 67 14.79 13.83 22.10
C GLU A 67 16.07 13.73 21.25
N SER A 68 16.19 12.67 20.47
CA SER A 68 17.11 12.65 19.34
C SER A 68 16.26 12.82 18.10
N LYS A 69 16.55 13.88 17.36
CA LYS A 69 16.33 13.91 15.91
C LYS A 69 17.21 12.82 15.30
N GLY A 70 16.84 11.57 15.51
CA GLY A 70 17.50 10.40 14.96
C GLY A 70 17.13 10.33 13.49
N ASP A 71 18.16 10.33 12.64
CA ASP A 71 18.07 9.95 11.23
C ASP A 71 17.21 8.68 11.13
N GLY A 72 16.05 8.77 10.46
CA GLY A 72 14.91 7.85 10.53
C GLY A 72 15.20 6.43 10.07
N THR A 73 16.06 5.72 10.78
CA THR A 73 16.60 4.40 10.51
C THR A 73 15.98 3.34 11.43
N GLY A 74 14.73 3.56 11.86
CA GLY A 74 13.90 2.48 12.40
C GLY A 74 13.76 1.37 11.36
N GLU A 75 13.61 0.13 11.81
CA GLU A 75 13.39 -1.00 10.91
C GLU A 75 12.08 -0.77 10.14
N ARG A 76 12.15 -0.91 8.81
CA ARG A 76 11.02 -0.65 7.91
C ARG A 76 10.66 -1.93 7.18
N THR A 77 9.40 -2.32 7.25
CA THR A 77 8.89 -3.51 6.57
C THR A 77 8.12 -3.10 5.33
N ARG A 78 8.54 -3.57 4.15
CA ARG A 78 7.84 -3.33 2.88
C ARG A 78 6.57 -4.18 2.82
N LEU A 79 5.43 -3.56 3.11
CA LEU A 79 4.13 -4.23 3.12
C LEU A 79 3.61 -4.51 1.72
N ALA A 80 3.69 -3.50 0.84
CA ALA A 80 3.08 -3.54 -0.47
C ALA A 80 3.77 -2.65 -1.50
N ASP A 81 3.49 -2.93 -2.77
CA ASP A 81 3.80 -2.08 -3.92
C ASP A 81 2.51 -1.72 -4.65
N VAL A 82 2.38 -0.47 -5.06
CA VAL A 82 1.23 0.00 -5.84
C VAL A 82 1.67 0.26 -7.27
N TYR A 83 1.00 -0.40 -8.21
CA TYR A 83 1.22 -0.26 -9.64
C TYR A 83 0.03 0.45 -10.28
N ALA A 84 0.29 1.47 -11.08
CA ALA A 84 -0.71 2.07 -11.94
C ALA A 84 -0.81 1.27 -13.25
N HIS A 85 -2.03 0.97 -13.67
CA HIS A 85 -2.36 0.48 -15.01
C HIS A 85 -3.16 1.56 -15.76
N ASP A 86 -3.49 1.33 -17.04
CA ASP A 86 -4.37 2.21 -17.80
C ASP A 86 -5.70 2.49 -17.10
N ASP A 87 -6.33 1.45 -16.55
CA ASP A 87 -7.72 1.44 -16.09
C ASP A 87 -7.92 1.11 -14.61
N ARG A 88 -6.85 0.82 -13.87
CA ARG A 88 -6.92 0.39 -12.46
C ARG A 88 -5.61 0.64 -11.72
N ALA A 89 -5.65 0.61 -10.41
CA ALA A 89 -4.45 0.43 -9.59
C ALA A 89 -4.39 -1.03 -9.11
N ARG A 90 -3.18 -1.59 -9.02
CA ARG A 90 -2.93 -2.92 -8.44
C ARG A 90 -2.04 -2.77 -7.22
N VAL A 91 -2.51 -3.25 -6.08
CA VAL A 91 -1.73 -3.34 -4.85
C VAL A 91 -1.19 -4.76 -4.72
N GLU A 92 0.13 -4.90 -4.68
CA GLU A 92 0.83 -6.18 -4.51
C GLU A 92 1.36 -6.28 -3.08
N PHE A 93 0.65 -7.02 -2.23
CA PHE A 93 1.00 -7.26 -0.84
C PHE A 93 2.03 -8.39 -0.70
N ARG A 94 2.99 -8.19 0.19
CA ARG A 94 4.09 -9.11 0.52
C ARG A 94 3.99 -9.66 1.94
N ALA A 95 3.38 -8.90 2.85
CA ALA A 95 3.10 -9.30 4.23
C ALA A 95 1.64 -9.72 4.39
N GLY A 96 1.38 -10.66 5.31
CA GLY A 96 0.02 -11.07 5.69
C GLY A 96 -0.83 -11.61 4.53
N VAL A 97 -0.23 -12.27 3.54
CA VAL A 97 -0.87 -12.56 2.23
C VAL A 97 -2.24 -13.24 2.33
N ASP A 98 -2.44 -14.13 3.30
CA ASP A 98 -3.72 -14.82 3.52
C ASP A 98 -4.76 -13.91 4.22
N ALA A 99 -4.34 -13.16 5.25
CA ALA A 99 -5.19 -12.20 5.95
C ALA A 99 -5.64 -11.06 5.02
N VAL A 100 -4.72 -10.56 4.20
CA VAL A 100 -4.97 -9.59 3.13
C VAL A 100 -5.99 -10.14 2.14
N ALA A 101 -5.82 -11.38 1.67
CA ALA A 101 -6.72 -11.97 0.70
C ALA A 101 -8.15 -12.10 1.25
N ALA A 102 -8.30 -12.54 2.50
CA ALA A 102 -9.58 -12.63 3.18
C ALA A 102 -10.23 -11.24 3.33
N ALA A 103 -9.51 -10.28 3.91
CA ALA A 103 -10.02 -8.92 4.14
C ALA A 103 -10.42 -8.20 2.84
N ALA A 104 -9.65 -8.38 1.77
CA ALA A 104 -9.97 -7.82 0.46
C ALA A 104 -11.21 -8.48 -0.18
N GLN A 105 -11.36 -9.80 -0.05
CA GLN A 105 -12.55 -10.51 -0.53
C GLN A 105 -13.81 -10.10 0.24
N ASP A 106 -13.72 -9.98 1.56
CA ASP A 106 -14.82 -9.52 2.42
C ASP A 106 -15.22 -8.07 2.12
N ALA A 107 -14.28 -7.26 1.62
CA ALA A 107 -14.52 -5.91 1.14
C ALA A 107 -14.98 -5.84 -0.33
N ASP A 108 -15.39 -6.96 -0.92
CA ASP A 108 -15.84 -7.09 -2.32
C ASP A 108 -14.79 -6.60 -3.35
N LEU A 109 -13.51 -6.81 -3.08
CA LEU A 109 -12.41 -6.50 -4.01
C LEU A 109 -11.98 -7.72 -4.80
N ARG A 110 -11.49 -7.49 -6.01
CA ARG A 110 -10.89 -8.55 -6.82
C ARG A 110 -9.50 -8.88 -6.27
N VAL A 111 -9.28 -10.17 -5.98
CA VAL A 111 -8.03 -10.69 -5.41
C VAL A 111 -7.43 -11.78 -6.30
N ARG A 112 -6.10 -11.79 -6.44
CA ARG A 112 -5.32 -12.84 -7.11
C ARG A 112 -4.08 -13.21 -6.30
N PRO A 113 -3.99 -14.44 -5.76
CA PRO A 113 -2.73 -14.96 -5.25
C PRO A 113 -1.70 -15.07 -6.38
N LYS A 114 -0.44 -14.80 -6.05
CA LYS A 114 0.71 -14.90 -6.95
C LYS A 114 1.71 -15.87 -6.35
N ALA A 115 1.87 -17.03 -7.01
CA ALA A 115 2.76 -18.10 -6.60
C ALA A 115 4.23 -17.78 -6.95
N VAL A 116 4.78 -16.79 -6.25
CA VAL A 116 6.20 -16.44 -6.23
C VAL A 116 6.78 -16.72 -4.84
N ASP A 117 8.09 -16.65 -4.67
CA ASP A 117 8.75 -16.84 -3.37
C ASP A 117 9.48 -15.54 -2.97
N PRO A 118 9.14 -14.91 -1.83
CA PRO A 118 7.99 -15.22 -0.95
C PRO A 118 6.63 -14.96 -1.63
N PRO A 119 5.53 -15.63 -1.21
CA PRO A 119 4.21 -15.50 -1.82
C PRO A 119 3.69 -14.06 -1.76
N ARG A 120 2.79 -13.72 -2.69
CA ARG A 120 2.20 -12.37 -2.78
C ARG A 120 0.70 -12.44 -3.05
N THR A 121 -0.02 -11.43 -2.59
CA THR A 121 -1.44 -11.24 -2.87
C THR A 121 -1.65 -9.97 -3.66
N LEU A 122 -2.27 -10.08 -4.84
CA LEU A 122 -2.63 -8.95 -5.69
C LEU A 122 -4.07 -8.54 -5.40
N VAL A 123 -4.30 -7.27 -5.09
CA VAL A 123 -5.62 -6.66 -4.93
C VAL A 123 -5.77 -5.60 -6.01
N PHE A 124 -6.89 -5.63 -6.74
CA PHE A 124 -7.18 -4.65 -7.79
C PHE A 124 -8.14 -3.59 -7.26
N VAL A 125 -7.85 -2.34 -7.59
CA VAL A 125 -8.67 -1.16 -7.31
C VAL A 125 -9.09 -0.61 -8.66
N GLU A 126 -10.35 -0.82 -9.03
CA GLU A 126 -10.93 -0.56 -10.33
C GLU A 126 -11.87 0.68 -10.28
N ASP A 127 -12.18 1.22 -9.10
CA ASP A 127 -12.94 2.47 -8.95
C ASP A 127 -12.63 3.26 -7.65
N GLY A 128 -13.16 4.49 -7.55
CA GLY A 128 -12.89 5.38 -6.42
C GLY A 128 -13.48 4.94 -5.07
N GLY A 129 -14.56 4.15 -5.08
CA GLY A 129 -15.10 3.51 -3.87
C GLY A 129 -14.19 2.39 -3.37
N GLU A 130 -13.55 1.65 -4.29
CA GLU A 130 -12.58 0.61 -3.95
C GLU A 130 -11.34 1.14 -3.24
N VAL A 131 -10.95 2.39 -3.49
CA VAL A 131 -9.87 3.07 -2.76
C VAL A 131 -10.14 3.08 -1.24
N LYS A 132 -11.40 3.19 -0.81
CA LYS A 132 -11.75 3.12 0.61
C LYS A 132 -11.77 1.68 1.11
N ARG A 133 -12.27 0.77 0.29
CA ARG A 133 -12.41 -0.65 0.63
C ARG A 133 -11.05 -1.35 0.77
N VAL A 134 -10.05 -0.99 -0.06
CA VAL A 134 -8.70 -1.58 0.00
C VAL A 134 -7.97 -1.28 1.32
N LEU A 135 -8.39 -0.27 2.07
CA LEU A 135 -7.84 0.01 3.39
C LEU A 135 -8.05 -1.15 4.37
N ALA A 136 -9.11 -1.95 4.22
CA ALA A 136 -9.30 -3.17 5.02
C ALA A 136 -8.16 -4.18 4.81
N ALA A 137 -7.71 -4.33 3.56
CA ALA A 137 -6.57 -5.19 3.23
C ALA A 137 -5.24 -4.62 3.76
N VAL A 138 -5.08 -3.29 3.72
CA VAL A 138 -3.90 -2.63 4.29
C VAL A 138 -3.86 -2.80 5.82
N HIS A 139 -5.00 -2.65 6.51
CA HIS A 139 -5.10 -2.94 7.94
C HIS A 139 -4.69 -4.37 8.27
N ALA A 140 -5.22 -5.36 7.54
CA ALA A 140 -4.86 -6.76 7.74
C ALA A 140 -3.37 -7.03 7.51
N ALA A 141 -2.73 -6.34 6.56
CA ALA A 141 -1.29 -6.45 6.35
C ALA A 141 -0.48 -5.90 7.52
N VAL A 142 -0.91 -4.77 8.11
CA VAL A 142 -0.28 -4.17 9.30
C VAL A 142 -0.44 -5.08 10.51
N GLU A 143 -1.64 -5.57 10.78
CA GLU A 143 -1.91 -6.49 11.90
C GLU A 143 -1.07 -7.77 11.79
N ALA A 144 -1.01 -8.37 10.60
CA ALA A 144 -0.19 -9.56 10.38
C ALA A 144 1.31 -9.30 10.53
N SER A 145 1.78 -8.10 10.19
CA SER A 145 3.17 -7.69 10.44
C SER A 145 3.46 -7.49 11.92
N ASP A 146 2.52 -6.91 12.67
CA ASP A 146 2.64 -6.79 14.12
C ASP A 146 2.68 -8.18 14.77
N ASP A 147 1.80 -9.11 14.39
CA ASP A 147 1.78 -10.48 14.92
C ASP A 147 3.11 -11.22 14.63
N ALA A 148 3.66 -11.07 13.42
CA ALA A 148 4.93 -11.69 13.04
C ALA A 148 6.15 -11.14 13.80
N ALA A 149 6.09 -9.91 14.31
CA ALA A 149 7.16 -9.33 15.13
C ALA A 149 7.14 -9.86 16.58
N HIS A 150 6.04 -10.49 17.01
CA HIS A 150 5.87 -11.01 18.38
C HIS A 150 6.04 -12.53 18.51
N ASP A 151 6.24 -13.27 17.42
CA ASP A 151 6.47 -14.74 17.37
C ASP A 151 7.97 -15.09 17.47
#